data_AF-A0A350DHU3-F1
#
_entry.id   AF-A0A350DHU3-F1
#
_cell.length_a   1.000
_cell.length_b   1.000
_cell.length_c   1.000
_cell.angle_alpha   90.00
_cell.angle_beta   90.00
_cell.angle_gamma   90.00
#
_symmetry.space_group_name_H-M   'P 1'
#
loop_
_entity.id
_entity.type
_entity.pdbx_description
1 polymer ?
#
loop_
_entity_poly.entity_id
_entity_poly.type
_entity_poly.pdbx_seq_one_letter_code
_entity_poly.pdbx_strand_id
1 'polypeptide(L)' 'MITFIFSIVLLVVGYFTYGKFVERVFVADRKRQTPAFSMRDDIDYVPMNTTRNSLIQLLNIAGVGPIFGPILG' A
#
# COMPACT_ATOMS: atom_id res chain seq x y z
N MET A 1 6.99 -15.93 25.52
CA MET A 1 8.12 -15.76 24.56
C MET A 1 7.92 -16.60 23.29
N ILE A 2 7.63 -17.90 23.40
CA ILE A 2 7.43 -18.80 22.25
C ILE A 2 6.32 -18.31 21.30
N THR A 3 5.15 -17.92 21.84
CA THR A 3 4.03 -17.39 21.05
C THR A 3 4.38 -16.09 20.32
N PHE A 4 5.14 -15.20 20.96
CA PHE A 4 5.60 -13.95 20.35
C PHE A 4 6.52 -14.19 19.16
N ILE A 5 7.52 -15.06 19.32
CA ILE A 5 8.43 -15.41 18.22
C ILE A 5 7.68 -16.13 17.10
N PHE A 6 6.74 -17.03 17.44
CA PHE A 6 5.90 -17.68 16.45
C PHE A 6 5.07 -16.68 15.62
N SER A 7 4.47 -15.68 16.27
CA SER A 7 3.73 -14.62 15.56
C SER A 7 4.62 -13.81 14.62
N ILE A 8 5.87 -13.52 15.00
CA ILE A 8 6.82 -12.84 14.11
C ILE A 8 7.12 -13.72 12.89
N VAL A 9 7.41 -15.01 13.10
CA VAL A 9 7.67 -15.95 12.01
C VAL A 9 6.46 -16.04 11.07
N LEU A 10 5.26 -16.15 11.62
CA LEU A 10 4.02 -16.21 10.86
C LEU A 10 3.79 -14.94 10.04
N LEU A 11 4.07 -13.76 10.62
CA LEU A 11 3.96 -12.48 9.91
C LEU A 11 4.96 -12.38 8.75
N VAL A 12 6.20 -12.82 8.95
CA VAL A 12 7.23 -12.85 7.90
C VAL A 12 6.85 -13.82 6.78
N VAL A 13 6.40 -15.04 7.12
CA VAL A 13 5.95 -16.03 6.13
C VAL A 13 4.72 -15.53 5.38
N GLY A 14 3.76 -14.93 6.09
CA GLY A 14 2.56 -14.34 5.51
C GLY A 14 2.91 -13.24 4.50
N TYR A 15 3.85 -12.36 4.83
CA TYR A 15 4.32 -11.30 3.93
C TYR A 15 4.80 -11.86 2.57
N PHE A 16 5.64 -12.89 2.58
CA PHE A 16 6.19 -13.45 1.35
C PHE A 16 5.19 -14.32 0.57
N THR A 17 4.35 -15.08 1.27
CA THR A 17 3.36 -15.97 0.63
C THR A 17 2.18 -15.19 0.07
N TYR A 18 1.60 -14.30 0.87
CA TYR A 18 0.47 -13.46 0.45
C TYR A 18 0.91 -12.41 -0.57
N GLY A 19 2.08 -11.80 -0.42
CA GLY A 19 2.62 -10.86 -1.40
C GLY A 19 2.73 -11.47 -2.81
N LYS A 20 3.28 -12.69 -2.91
CA LYS A 20 3.36 -13.43 -4.18
C LYS A 20 1.98 -13.82 -4.73
N PHE A 21 1.03 -14.15 -3.86
CA PHE A 21 -0.35 -14.44 -4.29
C PHE A 21 -1.03 -13.20 -4.86
N VAL A 22 -0.95 -12.06 -4.16
CA VAL A 22 -1.51 -10.77 -4.60
C VAL A 22 -0.88 -10.34 -5.93
N GLU A 23 0.42 -10.46 -6.11
CA GLU A 23 1.10 -10.13 -7.37
C GLU A 23 0.52 -10.93 -8.56
N ARG A 24 0.21 -12.22 -8.35
CA ARG A 24 -0.43 -13.07 -9.37
C ARG A 24 -1.88 -12.70 -9.65
N VAL A 25 -2.64 -12.29 -8.62
CA VAL A 25 -4.05 -11.93 -8.77
C VAL A 25 -4.22 -10.58 -9.48
N PHE A 26 -3.42 -9.58 -9.09
CA PHE A 26 -3.57 -8.22 -9.61
C PHE A 26 -2.75 -7.93 -10.88
N VAL A 27 -1.87 -8.87 -11.28
CA VAL A 27 -1.09 -8.82 -12.54
C VAL A 27 -0.45 -7.45 -12.72
N ALA A 28 0.44 -7.07 -11.80
CA ALA A 28 1.08 -5.77 -11.82
C ALA A 28 2.02 -5.63 -13.03
N ASP A 29 1.53 -5.01 -14.11
CA ASP A 29 2.34 -4.72 -15.29
C ASP A 29 3.20 -3.47 -15.09
N ARG A 30 4.51 -3.67 -14.96
CA ARG A 30 5.50 -2.58 -14.82
C ARG A 30 5.65 -1.73 -16.08
N LYS A 31 5.24 -2.23 -17.25
CA LYS A 31 5.30 -1.48 -18.52
C LYS A 31 4.08 -0.59 -18.71
N ARG A 32 3.00 -0.81 -17.95
CA ARG A 32 1.80 0.01 -18.02
C ARG A 32 2.09 1.40 -17.47
N GLN A 33 1.91 2.42 -18.30
CA GLN A 33 1.99 3.80 -17.87
C GLN A 33 0.91 4.10 -16.83
N THR A 34 1.28 4.79 -15.75
CA THR A 34 0.30 5.15 -14.71
C THR A 34 -0.63 6.26 -15.20
N PRO A 35 -1.87 6.32 -14.70
CA PRO A 35 -2.84 7.37 -15.07
C PRO A 35 -2.30 8.79 -14.87
N ALA A 36 -1.42 9.00 -13.88
CA ALA A 36 -0.75 10.27 -13.65
C ALA A 36 0.01 10.80 -14.90
N PHE A 37 0.46 9.92 -15.79
CA PHE A 37 1.10 10.30 -17.04
C PHE A 37 0.19 10.12 -18.27
N SER A 38 -0.64 9.08 -18.33
CA SER A 38 -1.47 8.80 -19.51
C SER A 38 -2.77 9.62 -19.57
N MET A 39 -3.27 10.11 -18.43
CA MET A 39 -4.52 10.87 -18.30
C MET A 39 -4.29 12.20 -17.59
N ARG A 40 -3.10 12.80 -17.77
CA ARG A 40 -2.69 14.00 -17.05
C ARG A 40 -3.62 15.18 -17.33
N ASP A 41 -4.20 15.72 -16.26
CA ASP A 41 -5.07 16.90 -16.27
C ASP A 41 -4.60 18.02 -15.32
N ASP A 42 -3.48 17.79 -14.61
CA ASP A 42 -2.91 18.70 -13.60
C ASP A 42 -3.87 19.03 -12.42
N ILE A 43 -4.97 18.29 -12.27
CA ILE A 43 -5.95 18.39 -11.17
C ILE A 43 -6.02 17.05 -10.42
N ASP A 44 -6.57 16.01 -11.05
CA ASP A 44 -6.73 14.67 -10.47
C ASP A 44 -5.54 13.76 -10.78
N TYR A 45 -4.95 13.92 -11.96
CA TYR A 45 -3.84 13.12 -12.46
C TYR A 45 -2.60 13.98 -12.65
N VAL A 46 -1.76 14.02 -11.60
CA VAL A 46 -0.53 14.82 -11.56
C VAL A 46 0.70 13.93 -11.32
N PRO A 47 1.74 13.97 -12.18
CA PRO A 47 2.99 13.30 -11.91
C PRO A 47 3.66 13.85 -10.63
N MET A 48 4.06 12.95 -9.74
CA MET A 48 4.72 13.31 -8.48
C MET A 48 5.99 12.49 -8.28
N ASN A 49 6.96 13.07 -7.58
CA ASN A 49 8.15 12.34 -7.16
C ASN A 49 7.78 11.27 -6.12
N THR A 50 8.60 10.22 -6.03
CA THR A 50 8.33 9.07 -5.15
C THR A 50 8.20 9.46 -3.69
N THR A 51 9.08 10.35 -3.19
CA THR A 51 9.08 10.76 -1.78
C THR A 51 7.78 11.45 -1.36
N ARG A 52 7.31 12.40 -2.17
CA ARG A 52 6.06 13.13 -1.91
C ARG A 52 4.86 12.19 -1.98
N ASN A 53 4.84 11.31 -2.98
CA ASN A 53 3.77 10.32 -3.12
C ASN A 53 3.71 9.37 -1.90
N SER A 54 4.86 8.86 -1.44
CA SER A 54 4.93 8.00 -0.25
C SER A 54 4.49 8.72 1.04
N LEU A 55 4.81 10.00 1.19
CA LEU A 55 4.34 10.81 2.33
C LEU A 55 2.83 10.99 2.32
N ILE A 56 2.23 11.25 1.15
CA ILE A 56 0.78 11.36 1.01
C ILE A 56 0.11 10.02 1.33
N GLN A 57 0.67 8.89 0.85
CA GLN A 57 0.16 7.56 1.18
C GLN A 57 0.23 7.26 2.68
N LEU A 58 1.36 7.59 3.32
CA LEU A 58 1.52 7.46 4.76
C LEU A 58 0.48 8.30 5.51
N LEU A 59 0.30 9.56 5.11
CA LEU A 59 -0.68 10.45 5.72
C LEU A 59 -2.11 9.96 5.50
N ASN A 60 -2.42 9.36 4.35
CA ASN A 60 -3.74 8.79 4.09
C ASN A 60 -4.03 7.60 5.01
N ILE A 61 -3.07 6.68 5.17
CA ILE A 61 -3.20 5.55 6.11
C ILE A 61 -3.33 6.06 7.56
N ALA A 62 -2.45 6.99 7.94
CA ALA A 62 -2.43 7.59 9.27
C ALA A 62 -3.59 8.56 9.51
N GLY A 63 -4.30 9.02 8.49
CA GLY A 63 -5.50 9.86 8.60
C GLY A 63 -6.77 9.01 8.70
N VAL A 64 -6.84 7.92 7.92
CA VAL A 64 -7.93 6.94 7.99
C VAL A 64 -7.94 6.23 9.36
N GLY A 65 -6.79 5.88 9.91
CA GLY A 65 -6.68 5.19 11.21
C GLY A 65 -7.35 5.93 12.37
N PRO A 66 -7.02 7.19 12.67
CA PRO A 66 -7.63 7.98 13.75
C PRO A 66 -9.10 8.36 13.50
N ILE A 67 -9.53 8.46 12.24
CA ILE A 67 -10.92 8.80 11.91
C ILE A 67 -11.83 7.57 12.03
N PHE A 68 -11.43 6.45 11.44
CA PHE A 68 -12.25 5.23 11.42
C PHE A 68 -11.97 4.28 12.58
N GLY A 69 -10.77 4.33 13.17
CA GLY A 69 -10.38 3.47 14.30
C GLY A 69 -11.30 3.60 15.51
N PRO A 70 -11.65 4.82 15.96
CA PRO A 70 -12.62 5.01 17.06
C PRO A 70 -14.06 4.68 16.69
N ILE A 71 -14.41 4.70 15.39
CA ILE A 71 -15.77 4.41 14.91
C ILE A 71 -16.00 2.90 14.75
N LEU A 72 -14.96 2.14 14.42
CA LEU A 72 -14.98 0.69 14.27
C LEU A 72 -14.70 -0.06 15.59
N GLY A 73 -14.40 0.67 16.68
CA GLY A 73 -14.10 0.15 18.01
C GLY A 73 -15.33 0.00 18.90
#